data_AF-A0A7V8YQ58-F1
#
_entry.id   AF-A0A7V8YQ58-F1
#
_cell.length_a   1.000
_cell.length_b   1.000
_cell.length_c   1.000
_cell.angle_alpha   90.00
_cell.angle_beta   90.00
_cell.angle_gamma   90.00
#
_symmetry.space_group_name_H-M   'P 1'
#
loop_
_entity.id
_entity.type
_entity.pdbx_description
1 polymer ?
#
loop_
_entity_poly.entity_id
_entity_poly.type
_entity_poly.pdbx_seq_one_letter_code
_entity_poly.pdbx_strand_id
1 'polypeptide(L)'
;MAIVKRFLLGRPLASAEQEHQRIPKTIGLAVFSSDAISSTAYATEEILFVTALGASSLVLGLDVLVPISIAVAILLAIVVTSYRRTIYAYPGGGGSYVVSRENLGTNVSLVAGASILVDYILTVAVSISAGVAAIISIPAFEDLRDRRVLLCVGAIALITLINLRGAKESGRIFAVPTYLYIVLLGGLIVYGLARSYFPDLFGDVDRVAFDAEHFEGSREAGGALGLF
;
A
#
# COMPACT_ATOMS: atom_id res chain seq x y z
N MET A 1 -24.89 25.32 12.32
CA MET A 1 -24.60 23.86 12.28
C MET A 1 -24.87 23.23 10.91
N ALA A 2 -26.08 23.35 10.34
CA ALA A 2 -26.45 22.65 9.09
C ALA A 2 -25.68 23.08 7.83
N ILE A 3 -25.31 24.36 7.70
CA ILE A 3 -24.54 24.89 6.55
C ILE A 3 -23.09 24.38 6.58
N VAL A 4 -22.45 24.39 7.75
CA VAL A 4 -21.10 23.82 7.96
C VAL A 4 -21.09 22.32 7.67
N LYS A 5 -22.11 21.59 8.17
CA LYS A 5 -22.31 20.16 7.88
C LYS A 5 -22.44 19.92 6.37
N ARG A 6 -23.25 20.73 5.66
CA ARG A 6 -23.49 20.59 4.22
C ARG A 6 -22.29 21.01 3.35
N PHE A 7 -21.46 21.94 3.83
CA PHE A 7 -20.22 22.35 3.17
C PHE A 7 -19.09 21.32 3.34
N LEU A 8 -19.02 20.67 4.51
CA LEU A 8 -18.03 19.63 4.81
C LEU A 8 -18.41 18.25 4.23
N LEU A 9 -19.69 17.84 4.37
CA LEU A 9 -20.17 16.49 4.00
C LEU A 9 -20.88 16.42 2.64
N GLY A 10 -21.04 17.53 1.94
CA GLY A 10 -21.75 17.54 0.65
C GLY A 10 -23.25 17.26 0.77
N ARG A 11 -23.88 16.93 -0.38
CA ARG A 11 -25.30 16.56 -0.42
C ARG A 11 -25.45 15.09 0.02
N PRO A 12 -26.43 14.75 0.88
CA PRO A 12 -26.70 13.36 1.22
C PRO A 12 -27.08 12.60 -0.06
N LEU A 13 -26.32 11.56 -0.35
CA LEU A 13 -26.60 10.63 -1.44
C LEU A 13 -27.77 9.74 -1.02
N ALA A 14 -28.80 9.68 -1.85
CA ALA A 14 -29.94 8.81 -1.61
C ALA A 14 -29.50 7.35 -1.81
N SER A 15 -29.74 6.50 -0.81
CA SER A 15 -29.38 5.08 -0.80
C SER A 15 -29.92 4.27 -2.00
N ALA A 16 -30.87 4.83 -2.75
CA ALA A 16 -31.46 4.25 -3.95
C ALA A 16 -30.55 4.26 -5.20
N GLU A 17 -29.50 5.09 -5.25
CA GLU A 17 -28.59 5.13 -6.42
C GLU A 17 -27.39 4.17 -6.31
N GLN A 18 -27.14 3.56 -5.15
CA GLN A 18 -25.99 2.68 -4.92
C GLN A 18 -26.12 1.28 -5.56
N GLU A 19 -27.35 0.79 -5.74
CA GLU A 19 -27.60 -0.61 -6.17
C GLU A 19 -27.39 -0.84 -7.68
N HIS A 20 -27.32 0.22 -8.48
CA HIS A 20 -27.27 0.13 -9.95
C HIS A 20 -25.89 0.33 -10.58
N GLN A 21 -24.86 0.69 -9.81
CA GLN A 21 -23.50 0.84 -10.34
C GLN A 21 -22.66 -0.40 -10.06
N ARG A 22 -22.89 -1.46 -10.85
CA ARG A 22 -21.91 -2.54 -10.96
C ARG A 22 -20.64 -1.97 -11.57
N ILE A 23 -19.58 -1.86 -10.78
CA ILE A 23 -18.28 -1.40 -11.24
C ILE A 23 -17.76 -2.39 -12.30
N PRO A 24 -17.40 -1.94 -13.51
CA PRO A 24 -16.87 -2.84 -14.53
C PRO A 24 -15.57 -3.48 -14.05
N LYS A 25 -15.30 -4.72 -14.48
CA LYS A 25 -14.19 -5.54 -13.97
C LYS A 25 -12.83 -4.84 -13.99
N THR A 26 -12.58 -3.98 -14.97
CA THR A 26 -11.33 -3.19 -15.08
C THR A 26 -11.20 -2.16 -13.97
N ILE A 27 -12.26 -1.38 -13.72
CA ILE A 27 -12.29 -0.41 -12.63
C ILE A 27 -12.29 -1.13 -11.28
N GLY A 28 -13.05 -2.23 -11.17
CA GLY A 28 -13.11 -3.04 -9.96
C GLY A 28 -11.74 -3.62 -9.62
N LEU A 29 -11.03 -4.18 -10.60
CA LEU A 29 -9.68 -4.69 -10.40
C LEU A 29 -8.77 -3.58 -9.87
N ALA A 30 -8.71 -2.42 -10.53
CA ALA A 30 -7.82 -1.34 -10.11
C ALA A 30 -8.14 -0.78 -8.71
N VAL A 31 -9.43 -0.67 -8.36
CA VAL A 31 -9.87 -0.16 -7.06
C VAL A 31 -9.58 -1.18 -5.95
N PHE A 32 -9.90 -2.46 -6.17
CA PHE A 32 -9.70 -3.50 -5.16
C PHE A 32 -8.25 -4.00 -5.07
N SER A 33 -7.45 -3.87 -6.13
CA SER A 33 -6.04 -4.24 -6.13
C SER A 33 -5.13 -3.14 -5.59
N SER A 34 -5.64 -1.91 -5.45
CA SER A 34 -4.83 -0.75 -5.03
C SER A 34 -4.09 -1.00 -3.72
N ASP A 35 -4.73 -1.69 -2.76
CA ASP A 35 -4.18 -1.97 -1.43
C ASP A 35 -2.98 -2.96 -1.49
N ALA A 36 -3.14 -4.01 -2.29
CA ALA A 36 -2.06 -4.97 -2.55
C ALA A 36 -0.90 -4.32 -3.32
N ILE A 37 -1.21 -3.42 -4.25
CA ILE A 37 -0.21 -2.70 -5.05
C ILE A 37 0.53 -1.69 -4.19
N SER A 38 -0.16 -0.89 -3.36
CA SER A 38 0.50 0.06 -2.45
C SER A 38 1.42 -0.64 -1.46
N SER A 39 1.08 -1.86 -1.02
CA SER A 39 1.93 -2.66 -0.14
C SER A 39 3.31 -2.94 -0.75
N THR A 40 3.40 -3.10 -2.07
CA THR A 40 4.70 -3.33 -2.75
C THR A 40 5.61 -2.12 -2.73
N ALA A 41 5.08 -0.91 -2.53
CA ALA A 41 5.87 0.32 -2.53
C ALA A 41 6.69 0.51 -1.25
N TYR A 42 6.26 -0.05 -0.12
CA TYR A 42 6.98 0.05 1.17
C TYR A 42 7.50 -1.29 1.69
N ALA A 43 6.89 -2.43 1.31
CA ALA A 43 7.24 -3.73 1.88
C ALA A 43 8.69 -4.15 1.61
N THR A 44 9.24 -3.83 0.43
CA THR A 44 10.62 -4.21 0.10
C THR A 44 11.64 -3.51 1.00
N GLU A 45 11.43 -2.23 1.28
CA GLU A 45 12.28 -1.45 2.18
C GLU A 45 12.19 -1.96 3.62
N GLU A 46 10.98 -2.21 4.11
CA GLU A 46 10.76 -2.75 5.46
C GLU A 46 11.37 -4.13 5.66
N ILE A 47 11.27 -5.02 4.66
CA ILE A 47 11.93 -6.33 4.71
C ILE A 47 13.45 -6.15 4.83
N LEU A 48 14.04 -5.26 4.03
CA LEU A 48 15.47 -4.96 4.10
C LEU A 48 15.88 -4.36 5.44
N PHE A 49 15.06 -3.47 6.00
CA PHE A 49 15.35 -2.84 7.28
C PHE A 49 15.40 -3.88 8.40
N VAL A 50 14.38 -4.75 8.46
CA VAL A 50 14.29 -5.82 9.46
C VAL A 50 15.44 -6.84 9.29
N THR A 51 15.76 -7.25 8.06
CA THR A 51 16.84 -8.22 7.83
C THR A 51 18.22 -7.62 8.07
N ALA A 52 18.45 -6.36 7.69
CA ALA A 52 19.72 -5.66 7.92
C ALA A 52 19.98 -5.46 9.42
N LEU A 53 18.94 -5.10 10.20
CA LEU A 53 19.04 -5.03 11.66
C LEU A 53 19.28 -6.40 12.30
N GLY A 54 18.53 -7.42 11.88
CA GLY A 54 18.68 -8.78 12.41
C GLY A 54 20.01 -9.43 12.09
N ALA A 55 20.55 -9.19 10.89
CA ALA A 55 21.83 -9.73 10.43
C ALA A 55 23.04 -8.86 10.80
N SER A 56 22.82 -7.66 11.36
CA SER A 56 23.85 -6.63 11.60
C SER A 56 24.70 -6.28 10.36
N SER A 57 24.20 -6.59 9.16
CA SER A 57 24.90 -6.41 7.89
C SER A 57 23.89 -6.34 6.75
N LEU A 58 23.94 -5.26 5.97
CA LEU A 58 23.11 -5.06 4.79
C LEU A 58 23.43 -6.08 3.68
N VAL A 59 24.69 -6.49 3.56
CA VAL A 59 25.14 -7.47 2.56
C VAL A 59 24.49 -8.82 2.82
N LEU A 60 24.44 -9.26 4.08
CA LEU A 60 23.75 -10.50 4.47
C LEU A 60 22.23 -10.37 4.32
N GLY A 61 21.65 -9.19 4.57
CA GLY A 61 20.23 -8.93 4.38
C GLY A 61 19.78 -9.06 2.91
N LEU A 62 20.62 -8.62 1.97
CA LEU A 62 20.36 -8.70 0.53
C LEU A 62 20.32 -10.14 0.01
N ASP A 63 21.22 -11.01 0.49
CA ASP A 63 21.26 -12.42 0.09
C ASP A 63 19.99 -13.19 0.51
N VAL A 64 19.37 -12.79 1.62
CA VAL A 64 18.16 -13.44 2.17
C VAL A 64 16.88 -12.88 1.52
N LEU A 65 16.95 -11.74 0.84
CA LEU A 65 15.78 -11.07 0.25
C LEU A 65 15.08 -11.92 -0.82
N VAL A 66 15.85 -12.57 -1.69
CA VAL A 66 15.30 -13.43 -2.75
C VAL A 66 14.56 -14.65 -2.17
N PRO A 67 15.17 -15.45 -1.26
CA PRO A 67 14.45 -16.52 -0.56
C PRO A 67 13.18 -16.06 0.15
N ILE A 68 13.20 -14.93 0.86
CA ILE A 68 12.02 -14.38 1.54
C ILE A 68 10.94 -14.03 0.52
N SER A 69 11.30 -13.38 -0.59
CA SER A 69 10.35 -12.99 -1.64
C SER A 69 9.66 -14.21 -2.25
N ILE A 70 10.39 -15.32 -2.46
CA ILE A 70 9.82 -16.59 -2.93
C ILE A 70 8.86 -17.16 -1.89
N ALA A 71 9.22 -17.16 -0.61
CA ALA A 71 8.34 -17.63 0.46
C ALA A 71 7.04 -16.81 0.55
N VAL A 72 7.13 -15.49 0.43
CA VAL A 72 5.97 -14.58 0.38
C VAL A 72 5.09 -14.87 -0.85
N ALA A 73 5.69 -15.10 -2.02
CA ALA A 73 4.93 -15.45 -3.23
C ALA A 73 4.16 -16.78 -3.07
N ILE A 74 4.78 -17.79 -2.46
CA ILE A 74 4.11 -19.06 -2.13
C ILE A 74 2.96 -18.82 -1.14
N LEU A 75 3.19 -18.04 -0.09
CA LEU A 75 2.16 -17.68 0.89
C LEU A 75 0.97 -16.99 0.21
N LEU A 76 1.22 -16.03 -0.68
CA LEU A 76 0.17 -15.35 -1.44
C LEU A 76 -0.62 -16.33 -2.32
N ALA A 77 0.03 -17.30 -2.97
CA ALA A 77 -0.66 -18.32 -3.75
C ALA A 77 -1.61 -19.18 -2.89
N ILE A 78 -1.19 -19.53 -1.66
CA ILE A 78 -2.01 -20.24 -0.69
C ILE A 78 -3.21 -19.38 -0.27
N VAL A 79 -2.97 -18.11 0.09
CA VAL A 79 -4.02 -17.17 0.51
C VAL A 79 -5.05 -16.96 -0.60
N VAL A 80 -4.62 -16.72 -1.84
CA VAL A 80 -5.51 -16.56 -3.01
C VAL A 80 -6.35 -17.81 -3.21
N THR A 81 -5.75 -19.00 -3.11
CA THR A 81 -6.49 -20.27 -3.24
C THR A 81 -7.52 -20.44 -2.12
N SER A 82 -7.17 -20.08 -0.89
CA SER A 82 -8.06 -20.10 0.27
C SER A 82 -9.26 -19.15 0.07
N TYR A 83 -8.98 -17.90 -0.30
CA TYR A 83 -10.03 -16.90 -0.54
C TYR A 83 -10.96 -17.28 -1.68
N ARG A 84 -10.45 -17.88 -2.77
CA ARG A 84 -11.30 -18.38 -3.85
C ARG A 84 -12.31 -19.42 -3.33
N ARG A 85 -11.87 -20.37 -2.49
CA ARG A 85 -12.77 -21.37 -1.89
C ARG A 85 -13.81 -20.72 -1.00
N THR A 86 -13.42 -19.78 -0.15
CA THR A 86 -14.34 -19.04 0.72
C THR A 86 -15.38 -18.26 -0.08
N ILE A 87 -14.98 -17.57 -1.16
CA ILE A 87 -15.91 -16.83 -2.02
C ILE A 87 -16.96 -17.74 -2.66
N TYR A 88 -16.57 -18.95 -3.10
CA TYR A 88 -17.53 -19.91 -3.65
C TYR A 88 -18.46 -20.51 -2.57
N ALA A 89 -17.96 -20.72 -1.35
CA ALA A 89 -18.76 -21.21 -0.23
C ALA A 89 -19.74 -20.14 0.33
N TYR A 90 -19.38 -18.86 0.19
CA TYR A 90 -20.14 -17.72 0.72
C TYR A 90 -20.57 -16.74 -0.40
N PRO A 91 -21.45 -17.16 -1.33
CA PRO A 91 -21.85 -16.35 -2.49
C PRO A 91 -22.67 -15.10 -2.12
N GLY A 92 -23.32 -15.10 -0.96
CA GLY A 92 -24.03 -13.93 -0.42
C GLY A 92 -23.09 -12.82 0.08
N GLY A 93 -21.79 -13.05 0.06
CA GLY A 93 -20.81 -12.18 0.70
C GLY A 93 -20.76 -12.44 2.19
N GLY A 94 -19.56 -12.37 2.74
CA GLY A 94 -19.32 -12.62 4.14
C GLY A 94 -17.84 -12.49 4.37
N GLY A 95 -17.39 -11.31 4.79
CA GLY A 95 -16.01 -11.10 5.18
C GLY A 95 -15.63 -12.00 6.36
N SER A 96 -14.37 -11.91 6.81
CA SER A 96 -13.81 -12.76 7.85
C SER A 96 -14.69 -12.86 9.10
N TYR A 97 -15.40 -11.78 9.47
CA TYR A 97 -16.38 -11.78 10.56
C TYR A 97 -17.52 -12.81 10.39
N VAL A 98 -18.19 -12.83 9.23
CA VAL A 98 -19.34 -13.71 8.98
C VAL A 98 -18.90 -15.16 8.95
N VAL A 99 -17.80 -15.44 8.24
CA VAL A 99 -17.21 -16.78 8.17
C VAL A 99 -16.81 -17.27 9.56
N SER A 100 -16.13 -16.45 10.36
CA SER A 100 -15.77 -16.83 11.73
C SER A 100 -16.98 -17.00 12.64
N ARG A 101 -18.04 -16.20 12.49
CA ARG A 101 -19.25 -16.29 13.32
C ARG A 101 -19.99 -17.59 13.10
N GLU A 102 -20.15 -17.99 11.84
CA GLU A 102 -20.89 -19.22 11.50
C GLU A 102 -20.12 -20.49 11.86
N ASN A 103 -18.78 -20.47 11.83
CA ASN A 103 -17.97 -21.67 12.04
C ASN A 103 -17.39 -21.80 13.45
N LEU A 104 -17.08 -20.68 14.11
CA LEU A 104 -16.32 -20.64 15.38
C LEU A 104 -17.07 -19.96 16.52
N GLY A 105 -18.27 -19.42 16.24
CA GLY A 105 -19.12 -18.75 17.22
C GLY A 105 -18.77 -17.28 17.46
N THR A 106 -19.54 -16.67 18.35
CA THR A 106 -19.58 -15.20 18.54
C THR A 106 -18.24 -14.64 19.02
N ASN A 107 -17.62 -15.22 20.05
CA ASN A 107 -16.42 -14.64 20.66
C ASN A 107 -15.25 -14.55 19.67
N VAL A 108 -15.01 -15.61 18.88
CA VAL A 108 -13.96 -15.62 17.86
C VAL A 108 -14.28 -14.65 16.72
N SER A 109 -15.55 -14.54 16.33
CA SER A 109 -15.95 -13.57 15.31
C SER A 109 -15.72 -12.13 15.75
N LEU A 110 -15.91 -11.79 17.02
CA LEU A 110 -15.63 -10.45 17.53
C LEU A 110 -14.14 -10.10 17.45
N VAL A 111 -13.26 -11.08 17.69
CA VAL A 111 -11.82 -10.90 17.46
C VAL A 111 -11.55 -10.61 15.99
N ALA A 112 -12.12 -11.40 15.07
CA ALA A 112 -11.98 -11.16 13.63
C ALA A 112 -12.49 -9.77 13.20
N GLY A 113 -13.61 -9.32 13.78
CA GLY A 113 -14.16 -7.97 13.56
C GLY A 113 -13.24 -6.86 14.09
N ALA A 114 -12.73 -7.02 15.32
CA ALA A 114 -11.78 -6.07 15.90
C ALA A 114 -10.48 -5.99 15.08
N SER A 115 -9.94 -7.13 14.64
CA SER A 115 -8.75 -7.18 13.81
C SER A 115 -8.93 -6.45 12.48
N ILE A 116 -10.06 -6.62 11.79
CA ILE A 116 -10.34 -5.88 10.53
C ILE A 116 -10.44 -4.37 10.77
N LEU A 117 -11.00 -3.93 11.90
CA LEU A 117 -11.06 -2.50 12.21
C LEU A 117 -9.67 -1.90 12.43
N VAL A 118 -8.81 -2.63 13.15
CA VAL A 118 -7.42 -2.23 13.36
C VAL A 118 -6.66 -2.22 12.03
N ASP A 119 -6.85 -3.25 11.21
CA ASP A 119 -6.29 -3.36 9.86
C ASP A 119 -6.64 -2.13 9.02
N TYR A 120 -7.91 -1.73 8.97
CA TYR A 120 -8.32 -0.53 8.23
C TYR A 120 -7.69 0.77 8.73
N ILE A 121 -7.47 0.91 10.04
CA ILE A 121 -6.81 2.09 10.61
C ILE A 121 -5.34 2.09 10.22
N LEU A 122 -4.66 0.95 10.38
CA LEU A 122 -3.23 0.81 10.09
C LEU A 122 -2.93 0.95 8.60
N THR A 123 -3.74 0.37 7.72
CA THR A 123 -3.57 0.49 6.27
C THR A 123 -3.56 1.94 5.82
N VAL A 124 -4.49 2.76 6.32
CA VAL A 124 -4.52 4.20 6.00
C VAL A 124 -3.30 4.92 6.58
N ALA A 125 -2.93 4.64 7.82
CA ALA A 125 -1.80 5.29 8.48
C ALA A 125 -0.47 4.97 7.79
N VAL A 126 -0.21 3.70 7.49
CA VAL A 126 1.01 3.22 6.82
C VAL A 126 1.06 3.74 5.39
N SER A 127 -0.02 3.62 4.62
CA SER A 127 -0.04 4.06 3.22
C SER A 127 0.22 5.56 3.08
N ILE A 128 -0.34 6.38 3.98
CA ILE A 128 -0.08 7.83 3.97
C ILE A 128 1.33 8.15 4.42
N SER A 129 1.84 7.46 5.43
CA SER A 129 3.22 7.68 5.90
C SER A 129 4.24 7.35 4.80
N ALA A 130 4.08 6.20 4.14
CA ALA A 130 4.91 5.79 3.00
C ALA A 130 4.75 6.75 1.81
N GLY A 131 3.52 7.17 1.50
CA GLY A 131 3.25 8.11 0.42
C GLY A 131 3.90 9.49 0.65
N VAL A 132 3.84 10.01 1.88
CA VAL A 132 4.50 11.27 2.24
C VAL A 132 6.03 11.12 2.22
N ALA A 133 6.56 9.98 2.69
CA ALA A 133 8.00 9.69 2.60
C ALA A 133 8.49 9.69 1.15
N ALA A 134 7.74 9.07 0.22
CA ALA A 134 8.06 9.05 -1.20
C ALA A 134 7.96 10.43 -1.88
N ILE A 135 7.16 11.35 -1.35
CA ILE A 135 7.09 12.74 -1.85
C ILE A 135 8.29 13.55 -1.36
N ILE A 136 8.65 13.40 -0.08
CA ILE A 136 9.75 14.16 0.56
C ILE A 136 11.13 13.68 0.07
N SER A 137 11.25 12.45 -0.43
CA SER A 137 12.49 11.96 -1.04
C SER A 137 12.87 12.67 -2.34
N ILE A 138 11.95 13.43 -2.95
CA ILE A 138 12.25 14.28 -4.10
C ILE A 138 13.08 15.48 -3.60
N PRO A 139 14.27 15.78 -4.16
CA PRO A 139 15.15 16.84 -3.66
C PRO A 139 14.50 18.23 -3.56
N ALA A 140 13.50 18.51 -4.40
CA ALA A 140 12.74 19.75 -4.36
C ALA A 140 11.89 19.94 -3.09
N PHE A 141 11.67 18.88 -2.31
CA PHE A 141 10.82 18.89 -1.10
C PHE A 141 11.60 18.55 0.18
N GLU A 142 12.93 18.62 0.15
CA GLU A 142 13.78 18.24 1.28
C GLU A 142 13.49 19.06 2.56
N ASP A 143 13.22 20.36 2.42
CA ASP A 143 12.87 21.27 3.53
C ASP A 143 11.57 20.86 4.28
N LEU A 144 10.77 19.95 3.72
CA LEU A 144 9.53 19.47 4.32
C LEU A 144 9.74 18.28 5.26
N ARG A 145 10.95 17.72 5.36
CA ARG A 145 11.28 16.58 6.26
C ARG A 145 10.83 16.83 7.70
N ASP A 146 11.11 18.01 8.24
CA ASP A 146 10.74 18.38 9.62
C ASP A 146 9.22 18.43 9.85
N ARG A 147 8.44 18.58 8.78
CA ARG A 147 6.97 18.74 8.82
C ARG A 147 6.22 17.50 8.35
N ARG A 148 6.90 16.37 8.20
CA ARG A 148 6.33 15.09 7.74
C ARG A 148 5.05 14.68 8.47
N VAL A 149 4.99 14.82 9.80
CA VAL A 149 3.82 14.45 10.60
C VAL A 149 2.62 15.32 10.26
N LEU A 150 2.84 16.63 10.11
CA LEU A 150 1.79 17.58 9.71
C LEU A 150 1.28 17.28 8.29
N LEU A 151 2.17 16.90 7.38
CA LEU A 151 1.80 16.48 6.03
C LEU A 151 0.95 15.21 6.04
N CYS A 152 1.33 14.19 6.84
CA CYS A 152 0.54 12.97 6.99
C CYS A 152 -0.87 13.26 7.53
N VAL A 153 -0.97 14.02 8.63
CA VAL A 153 -2.26 14.38 9.23
C VAL A 153 -3.09 15.23 8.26
N GLY A 154 -2.47 16.16 7.55
CA GLY A 154 -3.12 16.97 6.51
C GLY A 154 -3.66 16.13 5.36
N ALA A 155 -2.89 15.14 4.89
CA ALA A 155 -3.31 14.23 3.83
C ALA A 155 -4.47 13.32 4.28
N ILE A 156 -4.43 12.79 5.51
CA ILE A 156 -5.55 12.03 6.09
C ILE A 156 -6.80 12.90 6.18
N ALA A 157 -6.68 14.14 6.67
CA ALA A 157 -7.80 15.07 6.75
C ALA A 157 -8.37 15.37 5.35
N LEU A 158 -7.51 15.59 4.35
CA LEU A 158 -7.91 15.83 2.98
C LEU A 158 -8.68 14.64 2.38
N ILE A 159 -8.13 13.43 2.50
CA ILE A 159 -8.78 12.21 2.01
C ILE A 159 -10.09 11.95 2.76
N THR A 160 -10.14 12.26 4.05
CA THR A 160 -11.38 12.20 4.83
C THR A 160 -12.43 13.14 4.24
N LEU A 161 -12.08 14.41 3.97
CA LEU A 161 -12.99 15.37 3.35
C LEU A 161 -13.44 14.94 1.94
N ILE A 162 -12.52 14.39 1.13
CA ILE A 162 -12.84 13.86 -0.20
C ILE A 162 -13.83 12.69 -0.11
N ASN A 163 -13.61 11.76 0.82
CA ASN A 163 -14.48 10.61 1.06
C ASN A 163 -15.86 11.05 1.57
N LEU A 164 -15.91 12.01 2.50
CA LEU A 164 -17.16 12.58 3.01
C LEU A 164 -17.96 13.32 1.92
N ARG A 165 -17.30 13.88 0.91
CA ARG A 165 -17.95 14.55 -0.25
C ARG A 165 -18.44 13.59 -1.33
N GLY A 166 -18.23 12.28 -1.18
CA GLY A 166 -18.74 11.28 -2.12
C GLY A 166 -17.90 11.08 -3.38
N ALA A 167 -16.63 11.50 -3.39
CA ALA A 167 -15.76 11.32 -4.57
C ALA A 167 -15.53 9.84 -4.94
N LYS A 168 -15.81 8.90 -4.02
CA LYS A 168 -15.72 7.45 -4.22
C LYS A 168 -16.63 6.89 -5.33
N GLU A 169 -17.67 7.60 -5.76
CA GLU A 169 -18.53 7.13 -6.86
C GLU A 169 -17.84 7.18 -8.23
N SER A 170 -16.80 7.98 -8.37
CA SER A 170 -16.07 8.12 -9.63
C SER A 170 -14.91 7.12 -9.70
N GLY A 171 -15.17 5.81 -9.57
CA GLY A 171 -14.14 4.75 -9.55
C GLY A 171 -13.13 4.83 -10.70
N ARG A 172 -13.49 5.49 -11.80
CA ARG A 172 -12.61 5.82 -12.93
C ARG A 172 -11.41 6.71 -12.55
N ILE A 173 -11.59 7.68 -11.64
CA ILE A 173 -10.52 8.58 -11.18
C ILE A 173 -9.47 7.79 -10.40
N PHE A 174 -9.89 6.79 -9.63
CA PHE A 174 -8.98 5.93 -8.85
C PHE A 174 -8.30 4.85 -9.69
N ALA A 175 -8.87 4.45 -10.82
CA ALA A 175 -8.26 3.44 -11.68
C ALA A 175 -7.01 3.93 -12.44
N VAL A 176 -6.98 5.22 -12.82
CA VAL A 176 -5.89 5.80 -13.62
C VAL A 176 -4.53 5.72 -12.91
N PRO A 177 -4.37 6.18 -11.65
CA PRO A 177 -3.11 6.08 -10.93
C PRO A 177 -2.62 4.63 -10.77
N THR A 178 -3.53 3.69 -10.51
CA THR A 178 -3.18 2.28 -10.35
C THR A 178 -2.58 1.69 -11.63
N TYR A 179 -3.22 1.92 -12.78
CA TYR A 179 -2.69 1.41 -14.05
C TYR A 179 -1.40 2.12 -14.46
N LEU A 180 -1.28 3.42 -14.21
CA LEU A 180 -0.04 4.15 -14.44
C LEU A 180 1.10 3.56 -13.59
N TYR A 181 0.85 3.29 -12.31
CA TYR A 181 1.83 2.65 -11.44
C TYR A 181 2.27 1.28 -11.96
N ILE A 182 1.33 0.42 -12.38
CA ILE A 182 1.66 -0.90 -12.95
C ILE A 182 2.55 -0.76 -14.19
N VAL A 183 2.23 0.16 -15.10
CA VAL A 183 3.02 0.36 -16.33
C VAL A 183 4.41 0.92 -16.01
N LEU A 184 4.51 1.92 -15.13
CA LEU A 184 5.78 2.52 -14.75
C LEU A 184 6.67 1.52 -14.01
N LEU A 185 6.12 0.79 -13.03
CA LEU A 185 6.87 -0.22 -12.28
C LEU A 185 7.30 -1.38 -13.19
N GLY A 186 6.40 -1.86 -14.05
CA GLY A 186 6.72 -2.89 -15.04
C GLY A 186 7.81 -2.42 -16.01
N GLY A 187 7.74 -1.18 -16.49
CA GLY A 187 8.77 -0.56 -17.32
C GLY A 187 10.11 -0.46 -16.60
N LEU A 188 10.12 -0.04 -15.33
CA LEU A 188 11.32 0.04 -14.49
C LEU A 188 11.98 -1.34 -14.33
N ILE A 189 11.19 -2.39 -14.05
CA ILE A 189 11.70 -3.76 -13.92
C ILE A 189 12.29 -4.25 -15.25
N VAL A 190 11.56 -4.09 -16.36
CA VAL A 190 12.04 -4.52 -17.69
C VAL A 190 13.31 -3.78 -18.07
N TYR A 191 13.36 -2.47 -17.86
CA TYR A 191 14.54 -1.65 -18.13
C TYR A 191 15.73 -2.05 -17.24
N GLY A 192 15.50 -2.25 -15.94
CA GLY A 192 16.54 -2.69 -15.01
C GLY A 192 17.12 -4.06 -15.37
N LEU A 193 16.26 -5.02 -15.73
CA LEU A 193 16.70 -6.34 -16.21
C LEU A 193 17.43 -6.24 -17.55
N ALA A 194 16.93 -5.45 -18.49
CA ALA A 194 17.59 -5.24 -19.78
C ALA A 194 18.99 -4.65 -19.60
N ARG A 195 19.14 -3.65 -18.72
CA ARG A 195 20.45 -3.06 -18.40
C ARG A 195 21.39 -4.06 -17.70
N SER A 196 20.84 -4.92 -16.83
CA SER A 196 21.63 -5.94 -16.13
C SER A 196 22.10 -7.09 -17.04
N TYR A 197 21.30 -7.51 -18.03
CA TYR A 197 21.64 -8.63 -18.91
C TYR A 197 22.27 -8.23 -20.24
N PHE A 198 22.07 -6.98 -20.69
CA PHE A 198 22.62 -6.42 -21.92
C PHE A 198 23.40 -5.12 -21.66
N PRO A 199 24.47 -5.15 -20.84
CA PRO A 199 25.25 -3.96 -20.49
C PRO A 199 25.90 -3.29 -21.71
N ASP A 200 26.22 -4.06 -22.76
CA ASP A 200 26.79 -3.55 -24.01
C ASP A 200 25.83 -2.62 -24.79
N LEU A 201 24.52 -2.75 -24.57
CA LEU A 201 23.49 -1.97 -25.28
C LEU A 201 22.91 -0.83 -24.43
N PHE A 202 22.90 -0.98 -23.10
CA PHE A 202 22.21 -0.07 -22.17
C PHE A 202 23.12 0.60 -21.13
N GLY A 203 24.42 0.29 -21.11
CA GLY A 203 25.40 0.80 -20.16
C GLY A 203 25.37 0.07 -18.82
N ASP A 204 26.53 -0.04 -18.16
CA ASP A 204 26.68 -0.82 -16.93
C ASP A 204 25.88 -0.23 -15.76
N VAL A 205 25.48 -1.07 -14.81
CA VAL A 205 24.81 -0.63 -13.57
C VAL A 205 25.90 -0.25 -12.58
N ASP A 206 26.22 1.04 -12.50
CA ASP A 206 27.14 1.54 -11.47
C ASP A 206 26.60 1.16 -10.09
N ARG A 207 27.45 0.49 -9.30
CA ARG A 207 27.14 0.23 -7.89
C ARG A 207 27.10 1.56 -7.16
N VAL A 208 25.93 1.95 -6.67
CA VAL A 208 25.79 3.11 -5.79
C VAL A 208 26.70 2.87 -4.58
N ALA A 209 27.67 3.75 -4.38
CA ALA A 209 28.58 3.66 -3.25
C ALA A 209 27.77 3.84 -1.96
N PHE A 210 27.99 2.95 -0.98
CA PHE A 210 27.35 3.06 0.33
C PHE A 210 27.86 4.31 1.04
N ASP A 211 27.00 5.30 1.25
CA ASP A 211 27.28 6.49 2.05
C ASP A 211 26.84 6.27 3.50
N ALA A 212 27.82 6.20 4.40
CA ALA A 212 27.58 5.95 5.81
C ALA A 212 26.94 7.15 6.54
N GLU A 213 27.19 8.39 6.10
CA GLU A 213 26.60 9.59 6.73
C GLU A 213 25.09 9.68 6.45
N HIS A 214 24.66 9.36 5.24
CA HIS A 214 23.22 9.26 4.90
C HIS A 214 22.51 8.16 5.68
N PHE A 215 23.20 7.04 5.93
CA PHE A 215 22.65 5.93 6.70
C PHE A 215 22.45 6.28 8.18
N GLU A 216 23.34 7.07 8.79
CA GLU A 216 23.20 7.53 10.18
C GLU A 216 22.04 8.52 10.36
N GLY A 217 21.90 9.52 9.47
CA GLY A 217 20.76 10.46 9.50
C GLY A 217 19.40 9.77 9.36
N SER A 218 19.37 8.62 8.67
CA SER A 218 18.18 7.80 8.48
C SER A 218 17.78 6.99 9.74
N ARG A 219 18.76 6.64 10.58
CA ARG A 219 18.51 6.05 11.91
C ARG A 219 17.90 7.07 12.86
N GLU A 220 18.34 8.33 12.81
CA GLU A 220 17.78 9.42 13.62
C GLU A 220 16.40 9.87 13.12
N ALA A 221 16.16 9.82 11.81
CA ALA A 221 14.87 10.13 11.20
C ALA A 221 13.79 9.06 11.42
N GLY A 222 14.09 7.92 12.06
CA GLY A 222 13.08 6.95 12.47
C GLY A 222 12.67 5.96 11.37
N GLY A 223 13.64 5.34 10.70
CA GLY A 223 13.44 4.01 10.11
C GLY A 223 13.20 3.94 8.61
N ALA A 224 13.37 5.02 7.85
CA ALA A 224 13.58 4.87 6.40
C ALA A 224 14.99 4.32 6.21
N LEU A 225 15.19 3.31 5.35
CA LEU A 225 16.51 3.07 4.81
C LEU A 225 16.76 4.23 3.84
N GLY A 226 17.51 5.25 4.26
CA GLY A 226 18.08 6.26 3.35
C GLY A 226 19.14 5.64 2.45
N LEU A 227 18.74 4.61 1.72
CA LEU A 227 19.48 3.99 0.62
C LEU A 227 19.38 4.83 -0.65
N PHE A 228 18.61 5.93 -0.62
CA PHE A 228 18.53 6.98 -1.63
C PHE A 228 18.36 8.36 -0.99
#